data_AF-A0A368G5D2-F1
#
_entry.id   AF-A0A368G5D2-F1
#
_cell.length_a   1.000
_cell.length_b   1.000
_cell.length_c   1.000
_cell.angle_alpha   90.00
_cell.angle_beta   90.00
_cell.angle_gamma   90.00
#
_symmetry.space_group_name_H-M   'P 1'
#
loop_
_entity.id
_entity.type
_entity.pdbx_description
1 polymer ?
#
loop_
_entity_poly.entity_id
_entity_poly.type
_entity_poly.pdbx_seq_one_letter_code
_entity_poly.pdbx_strand_id
1 'polypeptide(L)'
;GFVFFDFVQDISIERPPSIRPLVRPTTHSVYGFIFQLQLLSSWGDEFYIGLNGIELYGRRNEKIKVGPHNLAAFPESVNILPSVEDDPRTSMNLINGCNDTEKAEQMWLTPMLPNRCARVFFVFDMQIAVSTIIIYNYRKTPTRGVRHISVSVDDLIVYSGDVPASTAEKTGILEISFAEA
;
A
#
# COMPACT_ATOMS: atom_id res chain seq x y z
N GLY A 1 -44.82 -25.23 -22.12
CA GLY A 1 -44.46 -24.30 -23.21
C GLY A 1 -42.99 -24.02 -23.11
N PHE A 2 -42.23 -24.32 -24.16
CA PHE A 2 -40.82 -23.98 -24.27
C PHE A 2 -40.71 -22.65 -24.99
N VAL A 3 -40.03 -21.67 -24.37
CA VAL A 3 -39.47 -20.53 -25.09
C VAL A 3 -38.08 -20.27 -24.50
N PHE A 4 -37.07 -20.55 -25.31
CA PHE A 4 -35.68 -20.17 -25.13
C PHE A 4 -35.51 -18.68 -25.40
N PHE A 5 -34.74 -17.98 -24.58
CA PHE A 5 -33.79 -16.97 -25.05
C PHE A 5 -32.66 -16.88 -24.03
N ASP A 6 -31.48 -17.39 -24.39
CA ASP A 6 -30.24 -16.89 -23.80
C ASP A 6 -29.35 -16.46 -24.96
N PHE A 7 -29.37 -15.16 -25.21
CA PHE A 7 -28.51 -14.51 -26.19
C PHE A 7 -27.11 -14.41 -25.57
N VAL A 8 -26.28 -15.42 -25.83
CA VAL A 8 -24.83 -15.22 -25.68
C VAL A 8 -24.40 -14.28 -26.81
N GLN A 9 -24.19 -13.00 -26.49
CA GLN A 9 -23.48 -12.11 -27.38
C GLN A 9 -21.99 -12.44 -27.30
N ASP A 10 -21.47 -13.14 -28.29
CA ASP A 10 -20.04 -13.16 -28.56
C ASP A 10 -19.63 -11.74 -28.94
N ILE A 11 -18.88 -11.06 -28.06
CA ILE A 11 -18.27 -9.78 -28.38
C ILE A 11 -17.12 -10.06 -29.36
N SER A 12 -17.38 -9.94 -30.65
CA SER A 12 -16.33 -9.86 -31.66
C SER A 12 -15.61 -8.53 -31.50
N ILE A 13 -14.45 -8.54 -30.83
CA ILE A 13 -13.54 -7.39 -30.82
C ILE A 13 -12.94 -7.30 -32.22
N GLU A 14 -13.58 -6.55 -33.12
CA GLU A 14 -12.93 -6.13 -34.35
C GLU A 14 -11.67 -5.35 -33.97
N ARG A 15 -10.49 -5.89 -34.33
CA ARG A 15 -9.23 -5.18 -34.14
C ARG A 15 -9.23 -3.94 -35.05
N PRO A 16 -9.28 -2.72 -34.51
CA PRO A 16 -9.11 -1.54 -35.35
C PRO A 16 -7.70 -1.55 -35.97
N PRO A 17 -7.54 -1.07 -37.21
CA PRO A 17 -6.24 -0.98 -37.85
C PRO A 17 -5.34 -0.02 -37.07
N SER A 18 -4.23 -0.56 -36.57
CA SER A 18 -3.15 0.12 -35.86
C SER A 18 -3.59 1.12 -34.78
N ILE A 19 -4.18 0.64 -33.68
CA ILE A 19 -3.93 1.32 -32.40
C ILE A 19 -2.43 1.20 -32.17
N ARG A 20 -1.69 2.27 -32.40
CA ARG A 20 -0.39 2.42 -31.73
C ARG A 20 -0.72 2.29 -30.25
N PRO A 21 -0.17 1.29 -29.51
CA PRO A 21 -0.32 1.32 -28.07
C PRO A 21 0.08 2.71 -27.65
N LEU A 22 -0.74 3.38 -26.83
CA LEU A 22 -0.31 4.59 -26.15
C LEU A 22 1.00 4.19 -25.48
N VAL A 23 2.12 4.61 -26.08
CA VAL A 23 3.44 4.41 -25.51
C VAL A 23 3.30 5.16 -24.20
N ARG A 24 3.24 4.41 -23.09
CA ARG A 24 3.30 5.04 -21.77
C ARG A 24 4.47 6.00 -21.88
N PRO A 25 4.28 7.30 -21.58
CA PRO A 25 5.39 8.21 -21.49
C PRO A 25 6.49 7.47 -20.72
N THR A 26 7.73 7.49 -21.21
CA THR A 26 8.90 6.91 -20.55
C THR A 26 9.18 7.69 -19.27
N THR A 27 8.23 7.66 -18.34
CA THR A 27 8.25 8.32 -17.08
C THR A 27 8.59 7.25 -16.07
N HIS A 28 9.77 7.36 -15.50
CA HIS A 28 10.26 6.57 -14.37
C HIS A 28 9.46 6.83 -13.07
N SER A 29 8.18 7.13 -13.19
CA SER A 29 7.29 7.58 -12.13
C SER A 29 5.83 7.36 -12.52
N VAL A 30 5.03 7.01 -11.52
CA VAL A 30 3.57 7.02 -11.59
C VAL A 30 3.08 8.38 -11.13
N TYR A 31 2.00 8.86 -11.74
CA TYR A 31 1.38 10.14 -11.41
C TYR A 31 -0.01 9.88 -10.87
N GLY A 32 -0.34 10.51 -9.75
CA GLY A 32 -1.70 10.44 -9.23
C GLY A 32 -1.93 11.35 -8.04
N PHE A 33 -3.17 11.34 -7.56
CA PHE A 33 -3.61 12.10 -6.39
C PHE A 33 -3.72 11.20 -5.17
N ILE A 34 -4.12 9.94 -5.37
CA ILE A 34 -4.35 8.96 -4.33
C ILE A 34 -3.45 7.75 -4.55
N PHE A 35 -2.60 7.49 -3.56
CA PHE A 35 -1.78 6.28 -3.50
C PHE A 35 -2.33 5.40 -2.38
N GLN A 36 -2.87 4.24 -2.73
CA GLN A 36 -3.43 3.30 -1.77
C GLN A 36 -2.51 2.07 -1.67
N LEU A 37 -2.13 1.73 -0.44
CA LEU A 37 -1.45 0.49 -0.11
C LEU A 37 -2.45 -0.41 0.61
N GLN A 38 -2.80 -1.54 0.00
CA GLN A 38 -3.67 -2.54 0.58
C GLN A 38 -2.82 -3.69 1.14
N LEU A 39 -2.92 -3.90 2.45
CA LEU A 39 -2.20 -4.94 3.17
C LEU A 39 -3.08 -6.20 3.18
N LEU A 40 -2.67 -7.20 2.40
CA LEU A 40 -3.52 -8.36 2.05
C LEU A 40 -3.37 -9.51 3.05
N SER A 41 -2.18 -9.71 3.60
CA SER A 41 -1.89 -10.76 4.58
C SER A 41 -0.70 -10.39 5.46
N SER A 42 -0.60 -11.03 6.63
CA SER A 42 0.57 -10.97 7.50
C SER A 42 1.47 -12.20 7.31
N TRP A 43 2.63 -12.20 7.96
CA TRP A 43 3.53 -13.35 8.00
C TRP A 43 3.04 -14.50 8.90
N GLY A 44 2.04 -14.27 9.76
CA GLY A 44 1.49 -15.33 10.60
C GLY A 44 0.52 -14.92 11.72
N ASP A 45 0.18 -13.63 11.87
CA ASP A 45 -0.83 -13.16 12.85
C ASP A 45 -2.17 -12.90 12.14
N GLU A 46 -3.24 -13.56 12.59
CA GLU A 46 -4.58 -13.47 11.97
C GLU A 46 -5.36 -12.22 12.40
N PHE A 47 -4.93 -11.56 13.49
CA PHE A 47 -5.69 -10.49 14.13
C PHE A 47 -5.06 -9.12 13.93
N TYR A 48 -3.74 -9.04 13.76
CA TYR A 48 -3.01 -7.79 13.70
C TYR A 48 -2.04 -7.74 12.53
N ILE A 49 -1.96 -6.56 11.93
CA ILE A 49 -1.00 -6.28 10.87
C ILE A 49 -0.40 -4.90 11.08
N GLY A 50 0.91 -4.77 10.82
CA GLY A 50 1.64 -3.54 11.09
C GLY A 50 2.77 -3.27 10.12
N LEU A 51 3.30 -2.05 10.22
CA LEU A 51 4.47 -1.58 9.51
C LEU A 51 5.28 -0.66 10.43
N ASN A 52 6.57 -0.54 10.15
CA ASN A 52 7.42 0.45 10.80
C ASN A 52 7.28 1.83 10.15
N GLY A 53 7.19 1.89 8.81
CA GLY A 53 7.24 3.15 8.09
C GLY A 53 7.01 3.00 6.59
N ILE A 54 6.68 4.11 5.95
CA ILE A 54 6.52 4.22 4.49
C ILE A 54 7.17 5.53 4.04
N GLU A 55 7.90 5.47 2.94
CA GLU A 55 8.48 6.65 2.29
C GLU A 55 8.10 6.70 0.81
N LEU A 56 7.82 7.91 0.33
CA LEU A 56 7.54 8.20 -1.07
C LEU A 56 8.66 9.08 -1.62
N TYR A 57 9.18 8.74 -2.80
CA TYR A 57 10.24 9.50 -3.47
C TYR A 57 9.75 10.04 -4.82
N GLY A 58 10.19 11.26 -5.14
CA GLY A 58 9.86 11.98 -6.36
C GLY A 58 10.83 11.67 -7.51
N ARG A 59 10.62 12.35 -8.65
CA ARG A 59 11.33 12.08 -9.92
C ARG A 59 12.86 12.23 -9.85
N ARG A 60 13.37 12.99 -8.89
CA ARG A 60 14.81 13.27 -8.69
C ARG A 60 15.37 12.52 -7.49
N ASN A 61 14.70 11.43 -7.09
CA ASN A 61 15.03 10.64 -5.90
C ASN A 61 15.02 11.48 -4.59
N GLU A 62 14.18 12.51 -4.56
CA GLU A 62 13.93 13.34 -3.39
C GLU A 62 12.77 12.77 -2.57
N LYS A 63 12.93 12.69 -1.25
CA LYS A 63 11.84 12.26 -0.36
C LYS A 63 10.70 13.29 -0.42
N ILE A 64 9.50 12.83 -0.76
CA ILE A 64 8.29 13.65 -0.77
C ILE A 64 7.90 13.94 0.69
N LYS A 65 7.66 15.21 1.00
CA LYS A 65 7.21 15.63 2.33
C LYS A 65 5.73 15.30 2.47
N VAL A 66 5.44 14.28 3.27
CA VAL A 66 4.07 13.89 3.64
C VAL A 66 3.78 14.42 5.04
N GLY A 67 2.64 15.11 5.20
CA GLY A 67 2.14 15.54 6.50
C GLY A 67 0.94 14.73 6.97
N PRO A 68 0.45 14.99 8.21
CA PRO A 68 -0.73 14.32 8.75
C PRO A 68 -1.98 14.42 7.86
N HIS A 69 -2.16 15.54 7.18
CA HIS A 69 -3.30 15.79 6.30
C HIS A 69 -3.25 14.98 4.99
N ASN A 70 -2.08 14.44 4.62
CA ASN A 70 -1.93 13.60 3.44
C ASN A 70 -2.14 12.11 3.77
N LEU A 71 -2.13 11.71 5.04
CA LEU A 71 -2.12 10.31 5.44
C LEU A 71 -3.46 9.91 6.04
N ALA A 72 -4.00 8.79 5.59
CA ALA A 72 -5.10 8.11 6.27
C ALA A 72 -4.85 6.61 6.32
N ALA A 73 -5.37 5.95 7.34
CA ALA A 73 -5.34 4.50 7.44
C ALA A 73 -6.71 3.95 7.87
N PHE A 74 -7.05 2.77 7.37
CA PHE A 74 -8.27 2.07 7.77
C PHE A 74 -7.99 0.57 8.00
N PRO A 75 -8.26 0.03 9.20
CA PRO A 75 -8.52 0.78 10.43
C PRO A 75 -7.32 1.70 10.77
N GLU A 76 -7.57 2.77 11.53
CA GLU A 76 -6.52 3.76 11.81
C GLU A 76 -5.42 3.14 12.68
N SER A 77 -5.79 2.42 13.74
CA SER A 77 -4.88 1.70 14.61
C SER A 77 -5.67 0.70 15.48
N VAL A 78 -4.97 0.04 16.40
CA VAL A 78 -5.60 -0.79 17.45
C VAL A 78 -6.55 -0.04 18.38
N ASN A 79 -6.52 1.30 18.41
CA ASN A 79 -7.43 2.12 19.20
C ASN A 79 -8.90 2.05 18.73
N ILE A 80 -9.19 1.42 17.58
CA ILE A 80 -10.57 1.12 17.19
C ILE A 80 -11.21 0.03 18.08
N LEU A 81 -10.41 -0.74 18.81
CA LEU A 81 -10.89 -1.83 19.65
C LEU A 81 -11.39 -1.28 21.00
N PRO A 82 -12.54 -1.75 21.51
CA PRO A 82 -13.21 -1.16 22.67
C PRO A 82 -12.44 -1.28 23.99
N SER A 83 -11.44 -2.14 24.07
CA SER A 83 -10.61 -2.39 25.26
C SER A 83 -9.21 -1.80 25.16
N VAL A 84 -8.96 -0.96 24.15
CA VAL A 84 -7.66 -0.33 23.90
C VAL A 84 -7.84 1.18 24.00
N GLU A 85 -7.08 1.80 24.90
CA GLU A 85 -7.09 3.25 25.12
C GLU A 85 -5.68 3.80 24.93
N ASP A 86 -5.57 4.90 24.18
CA ASP A 86 -4.34 5.68 23.97
C ASP A 86 -3.10 4.86 23.59
N ASP A 87 -3.28 3.80 22.80
CA ASP A 87 -2.16 3.02 22.30
C ASP A 87 -1.33 3.85 21.31
N PRO A 88 0.00 3.94 21.48
CA PRO A 88 0.83 4.84 20.70
C PRO A 88 1.05 4.38 19.25
N ARG A 89 0.60 3.17 18.86
CA ARG A 89 0.82 2.57 17.53
C ARG A 89 -0.13 3.13 16.47
N THR A 90 -0.21 4.45 16.37
CA THR A 90 -1.07 5.21 15.46
C THR A 90 -0.52 5.27 14.03
N SER A 91 -1.37 5.59 13.05
CA SER A 91 -0.96 5.67 11.64
C SER A 91 0.12 6.72 11.40
N MET A 92 0.23 7.74 12.28
CA MET A 92 1.26 8.78 12.19
C MET A 92 2.69 8.22 12.23
N ASN A 93 2.87 7.07 12.88
CA ASN A 93 4.16 6.39 12.92
C ASN A 93 4.64 5.93 11.54
N LEU A 94 3.75 5.76 10.56
CA LEU A 94 4.13 5.43 9.19
C LEU A 94 5.02 6.50 8.54
N ILE A 95 4.94 7.76 8.98
CA ILE A 95 5.63 8.90 8.36
C ILE A 95 6.56 9.64 9.33
N ASN A 96 6.82 9.08 10.52
CA ASN A 96 7.66 9.71 11.55
C ASN A 96 9.17 9.66 11.25
N GLY A 97 9.59 8.89 10.23
CA GLY A 97 10.99 8.72 9.81
C GLY A 97 11.83 7.78 10.68
N CYS A 98 11.26 7.19 11.73
CA CYS A 98 11.91 6.21 12.61
C CYS A 98 11.67 4.78 12.08
N ASN A 99 12.20 4.48 10.90
CA ASN A 99 11.81 3.29 10.14
C ASN A 99 12.51 1.99 10.58
N ASP A 100 13.73 2.04 11.14
CA ASP A 100 14.42 0.87 11.68
C ASP A 100 14.44 0.89 13.20
N THR A 101 13.37 0.38 13.80
CA THR A 101 13.15 0.41 15.25
C THR A 101 12.33 -0.80 15.69
N GLU A 102 12.49 -1.23 16.93
CA GLU A 102 11.65 -2.24 17.59
C GLU A 102 10.74 -1.61 18.67
N LYS A 103 10.82 -0.29 18.86
CA LYS A 103 10.02 0.45 19.85
C LYS A 103 8.58 0.56 19.38
N ALA A 104 7.65 -0.05 20.12
CA ALA A 104 6.22 -0.11 19.78
C ALA A 104 5.65 1.27 19.47
N GLU A 105 5.96 2.24 20.31
CA GLU A 105 5.52 3.62 20.22
C GLU A 105 5.95 4.36 18.95
N GLN A 106 6.88 3.81 18.17
CA GLN A 106 7.35 4.38 16.90
C GLN A 106 6.86 3.60 15.67
N MET A 107 6.08 2.54 15.83
CA MET A 107 5.58 1.69 14.73
C MET A 107 4.06 1.77 14.65
N TRP A 108 3.49 1.37 13.52
CA TRP A 108 2.06 1.31 13.30
C TRP A 108 1.52 -0.12 13.44
N LEU A 109 0.37 -0.28 14.09
CA LEU A 109 -0.34 -1.54 14.19
C LEU A 109 -1.85 -1.32 14.12
N THR A 110 -2.54 -2.14 13.34
CA THR A 110 -3.99 -2.11 13.19
C THR A 110 -4.57 -3.52 13.22
N PRO A 111 -5.83 -3.71 13.67
CA PRO A 111 -6.48 -5.01 13.55
C PRO A 111 -6.79 -5.35 12.09
N MET A 112 -6.77 -6.65 11.79
CA MET A 112 -7.32 -7.23 10.57
C MET A 112 -8.80 -7.52 10.82
N LEU A 113 -9.68 -6.79 10.12
CA LEU A 113 -11.12 -6.95 10.29
C LEU A 113 -11.68 -7.99 9.31
N PRO A 114 -12.69 -8.79 9.70
CA PRO A 114 -13.33 -9.74 8.80
C PRO A 114 -13.80 -9.07 7.49
N ASN A 115 -13.49 -9.70 6.36
CA ASN A 115 -13.86 -9.23 5.01
C ASN A 115 -13.33 -7.82 4.64
N ARG A 116 -12.33 -7.29 5.36
CA ARG A 116 -11.73 -5.99 5.06
C ARG A 116 -10.21 -6.05 5.21
N CYS A 117 -9.50 -5.65 4.16
CA CYS A 117 -8.05 -5.45 4.23
C CYS A 117 -7.73 -4.11 4.91
N ALA A 118 -6.65 -4.11 5.70
CA ALA A 118 -6.05 -2.87 6.19
C ALA A 118 -5.51 -2.08 4.99
N ARG A 119 -5.73 -0.76 5.01
CA ARG A 119 -5.37 0.13 3.91
C ARG A 119 -4.70 1.39 4.44
N VAL A 120 -3.68 1.84 3.74
CA VAL A 120 -3.03 3.13 3.95
C VAL A 120 -3.23 3.96 2.69
N PHE A 121 -3.57 5.23 2.86
CA PHE A 121 -3.80 6.19 1.79
C PHE A 121 -2.85 7.36 1.95
N PHE A 122 -2.19 7.72 0.85
CA PHE A 122 -1.57 9.03 0.70
C PHE A 122 -2.40 9.84 -0.30
N VAL A 123 -2.95 10.96 0.17
CA VAL A 123 -3.84 11.84 -0.60
C VAL A 123 -3.21 13.22 -0.72
N PHE A 124 -3.12 13.71 -1.95
CA PHE A 124 -2.51 15.00 -2.26
C PHE A 124 -3.51 15.91 -2.98
N ASP A 125 -3.44 17.21 -2.67
CA ASP A 125 -4.29 18.24 -3.29
C ASP A 125 -3.92 18.52 -4.76
N MET A 126 -2.72 18.10 -5.17
CA MET A 126 -2.22 18.18 -6.54
C MET A 126 -1.67 16.84 -6.97
N GLN A 127 -1.65 16.60 -8.29
CA GLN A 127 -1.04 15.39 -8.84
C GLN A 127 0.46 15.34 -8.50
N ILE A 128 0.89 14.26 -7.87
CA ILE A 128 2.29 14.03 -7.50
C ILE A 128 2.88 12.93 -8.37
N ALA A 129 4.14 13.11 -8.77
CA ALA A 129 4.93 12.09 -9.44
C ALA A 129 5.73 11.31 -8.40
N VAL A 130 5.48 10.00 -8.27
CA VAL A 130 6.21 9.09 -7.39
C VAL A 130 7.05 8.15 -8.22
N SER A 131 8.36 8.15 -7.98
CA SER A 131 9.33 7.25 -8.63
C SER A 131 9.54 5.97 -7.82
N THR A 132 9.56 6.07 -6.50
CA THR A 132 9.84 4.95 -5.60
C THR A 132 8.96 5.01 -4.36
N ILE A 133 8.51 3.85 -3.90
CA ILE A 133 7.86 3.66 -2.60
C ILE A 133 8.70 2.69 -1.79
N ILE A 134 9.10 3.08 -0.58
CA ILE A 134 9.84 2.22 0.35
C ILE A 134 8.91 1.87 1.51
N ILE A 135 8.75 0.58 1.77
CA ILE A 135 7.92 0.05 2.86
C ILE A 135 8.83 -0.67 3.85
N TYR A 136 8.73 -0.27 5.11
CA TYR A 136 9.48 -0.85 6.23
C TYR A 136 8.53 -1.70 7.06
N ASN A 137 8.81 -3.00 7.13
CA ASN A 137 7.93 -3.99 7.72
C ASN A 137 7.95 -3.99 9.26
N TYR A 138 6.93 -4.55 9.90
CA TYR A 138 6.82 -4.54 11.36
C TYR A 138 7.93 -5.35 12.04
N ARG A 139 8.76 -4.72 12.88
CA ARG A 139 9.93 -5.38 13.48
C ARG A 139 9.66 -6.10 14.80
N LYS A 140 8.93 -5.49 15.73
CA LYS A 140 8.79 -6.02 17.11
C LYS A 140 8.19 -7.41 17.21
N THR A 141 7.34 -7.79 16.27
CA THR A 141 6.78 -9.14 16.18
C THR A 141 6.65 -9.49 14.70
N PRO A 142 7.68 -10.09 14.08
CA PRO A 142 7.71 -10.25 12.63
C PRO A 142 6.51 -10.96 12.01
N THR A 143 5.83 -11.84 12.75
CA THR A 143 4.60 -12.50 12.31
C THR A 143 3.43 -11.54 12.06
N ARG A 144 3.43 -10.35 12.70
CA ARG A 144 2.48 -9.26 12.46
C ARG A 144 2.87 -8.36 11.28
N GLY A 145 4.06 -8.55 10.72
CA GLY A 145 4.48 -7.83 9.54
C GLY A 145 3.64 -8.21 8.32
N VAL A 146 3.50 -7.28 7.39
CA VAL A 146 2.84 -7.50 6.10
C VAL A 146 3.62 -8.56 5.32
N ARG A 147 2.91 -9.50 4.71
CA ARG A 147 3.48 -10.46 3.76
C ARG A 147 3.08 -10.09 2.34
N HIS A 148 1.79 -9.98 2.03
CA HIS A 148 1.33 -9.60 0.69
C HIS A 148 0.79 -8.18 0.68
N ILE A 149 1.17 -7.39 -0.32
CA ILE A 149 0.72 -6.02 -0.50
C ILE A 149 0.33 -5.73 -1.95
N SER A 150 -0.68 -4.91 -2.15
CA SER A 150 -1.03 -4.32 -3.44
C SER A 150 -0.99 -2.80 -3.33
N VAL A 151 -0.41 -2.14 -4.33
CA VAL A 151 -0.35 -0.68 -4.42
C VAL A 151 -1.10 -0.22 -5.66
N SER A 152 -2.02 0.73 -5.47
CA SER A 152 -2.76 1.38 -6.55
C SER A 152 -2.59 2.89 -6.54
N VAL A 153 -2.63 3.49 -7.72
CA VAL A 153 -2.61 4.94 -7.93
C VAL A 153 -3.85 5.31 -8.70
N ASP A 154 -4.68 6.19 -8.12
CA ASP A 154 -5.99 6.58 -8.68
C ASP A 154 -6.79 5.35 -9.17
N ASP A 155 -6.93 4.36 -8.27
CA ASP A 155 -7.61 3.07 -8.47
C ASP A 155 -6.98 2.08 -9.47
N LEU A 156 -5.86 2.44 -10.11
CA LEU A 156 -5.10 1.52 -10.97
C LEU A 156 -4.00 0.82 -10.19
N ILE A 157 -4.01 -0.51 -10.14
CA ILE A 157 -2.94 -1.30 -9.51
C ILE A 157 -1.65 -1.11 -10.29
N VAL A 158 -0.60 -0.63 -9.60
CA VAL A 158 0.75 -0.41 -10.16
C VAL A 158 1.77 -1.42 -9.63
N TYR A 159 1.47 -2.08 -8.50
CA TYR A 159 2.33 -3.12 -7.92
C TYR A 159 1.50 -4.13 -7.12
N SER A 160 1.93 -5.38 -7.12
CA SER A 160 1.46 -6.43 -6.22
C SER A 160 2.59 -7.41 -5.96
N GLY A 161 2.86 -7.74 -4.70
CA GLY A 161 3.97 -8.62 -4.36
C GLY A 161 4.16 -8.85 -2.86
N ASP A 162 5.31 -9.43 -2.52
CA ASP A 162 5.67 -9.78 -1.16
C ASP A 162 6.55 -8.71 -0.49
N VAL A 163 6.28 -8.46 0.79
CA VAL A 163 7.13 -7.64 1.67
C VAL A 163 8.01 -8.58 2.49
N PRO A 164 9.35 -8.46 2.43
CA PRO A 164 10.25 -9.28 3.24
C PRO A 164 9.92 -9.17 4.74
N ALA A 165 9.95 -10.30 5.46
CA ALA A 165 9.78 -10.31 6.91
C ALA A 165 10.94 -9.56 7.58
N SER A 166 10.63 -8.88 8.69
CA SER A 166 11.67 -8.37 9.60
C SER A 166 12.32 -9.52 10.38
N THR A 167 13.53 -9.30 10.87
CA THR A 167 14.21 -10.18 11.84
C THR A 167 14.33 -9.46 13.19
N ALA A 168 14.93 -10.13 14.18
CA ALA A 168 15.24 -9.47 15.45
C ALA A 168 16.24 -8.32 15.28
N GLU A 169 17.14 -8.42 14.30
CA GLU A 169 18.24 -7.49 14.08
C GLU A 169 17.90 -6.40 13.07
N LYS A 170 17.03 -6.68 12.09
CA LYS A 170 16.80 -5.78 10.95
C LYS A 170 15.34 -5.71 10.54
N THR A 171 14.90 -4.49 10.21
CA THR A 171 13.61 -4.25 9.57
C THR A 171 13.59 -4.79 8.14
N GLY A 172 12.55 -5.55 7.77
CA GLY A 172 12.32 -5.99 6.39
C GLY A 172 11.95 -4.81 5.52
N ILE A 173 12.52 -4.71 4.31
CA ILE A 173 12.34 -3.56 3.43
C ILE A 173 11.88 -4.04 2.05
N LEU A 174 10.78 -3.48 1.57
CA LEU A 174 10.36 -3.58 0.19
C LEU A 174 10.56 -2.22 -0.49
N GLU A 175 11.32 -2.19 -1.56
CA GLU A 175 11.48 -1.03 -2.44
C GLU A 175 10.74 -1.29 -3.75
N ILE A 176 9.74 -0.47 -4.05
CA ILE A 176 8.98 -0.50 -5.29
C ILE A 176 9.49 0.65 -6.15
N SER A 177 10.32 0.32 -7.15
CA SER A 177 10.74 1.27 -8.19
C SER A 177 9.77 1.23 -9.36
N PHE A 178 9.32 2.41 -9.79
CA PHE A 178 8.52 2.59 -11.02
C PHE A 178 9.37 3.00 -12.22
N ALA A 179 10.71 2.97 -12.08
CA ALA A 179 11.62 3.00 -13.22
C ALA A 179 11.72 1.58 -13.82
N GLU A 180 11.44 1.43 -15.12
CA GLU A 180 11.76 0.17 -15.81
C GLU A 180 13.28 -0.09 -15.74
N ALA A 181 13.64 -1.34 -15.46
CA ALA A 181 14.99 -1.88 -15.45
C ALA A 181 15.48 -2.24 -16.86
#